data_AF-A0A6L9YW78-F1
#
_entry.id   AF-A0A6L9YW78-F1
#
_cell.length_a   1.000
_cell.length_b   1.000
_cell.length_c   1.000
_cell.angle_alpha   90.00
_cell.angle_beta   90.00
_cell.angle_gamma   90.00
#
_symmetry.space_group_name_H-M   'P 1'
#
loop_
_entity.id
_entity.type
_entity.pdbx_description
1 polymer ?
#
loop_
_entity_poly.entity_id
_entity_poly.type
_entity_poly.pdbx_seq_one_letter_code
_entity_poly.pdbx_strand_id
1 'polypeptide(L)'
;MAFGHATRTTDQPSTFNIMPLPLPNLDDRTYADLLEEARSLIPKEYPDWTDHNPTDPGIILIEMLAWLTEMVIYRTNQIPDENQKMFLKLLNGSEWQLEGDLETAVQQTIVDLRQRYRAVSSEDFEQLVLQDWQDTPTAKALGPFGVVARAKCISQQNLALSEPTAREEPAPGNISAARQKYLSSC
;
A
#
# COMPACT_ATOMS: atom_id res chain seq x y z
N MET A 1 18.76 46.50 16.66
CA MET A 1 18.38 46.17 15.27
C MET A 1 19.16 44.94 14.84
N ALA A 2 18.52 43.78 14.85
CA ALA A 2 18.93 42.57 14.13
C ALA A 2 17.76 41.58 14.22
N PHE A 3 16.82 41.68 13.28
CA PHE A 3 15.77 40.67 13.11
C PHE A 3 16.35 39.53 12.26
N GLY A 4 16.55 38.37 12.87
CA GLY A 4 16.89 37.15 12.14
C GLY A 4 15.69 36.69 11.33
N HIS A 5 15.80 36.73 10.01
CA HIS A 5 14.84 36.09 9.12
C HIS A 5 14.97 34.57 9.25
N ALA A 6 14.10 33.96 10.05
CA ALA A 6 13.82 32.54 9.96
C ALA A 6 13.12 32.29 8.61
N THR A 7 13.91 31.87 7.61
CA THR A 7 13.38 31.37 6.35
C THR A 7 12.53 30.15 6.66
N ARG A 8 11.22 30.27 6.44
CA ARG A 8 10.26 29.17 6.44
C ARG A 8 10.78 28.11 5.48
N THR A 9 11.32 27.01 6.02
CA THR A 9 11.65 25.81 5.26
C THR A 9 10.37 25.38 4.56
N THR A 10 10.29 25.64 3.26
CA THR A 10 9.36 24.95 2.37
C THR A 10 9.72 23.48 2.47
N ASP A 11 8.96 22.75 3.27
CA ASP A 11 8.99 21.29 3.26
C ASP A 11 8.62 20.89 1.84
N GLN A 12 9.63 20.52 1.06
CA GLN A 12 9.44 19.90 -0.24
C GLN A 12 8.52 18.72 0.01
N PRO A 13 7.47 18.48 -0.81
CA PRO A 13 6.66 17.29 -0.65
C PRO A 13 7.63 16.11 -0.72
N SER A 14 7.84 15.48 0.44
CA SER A 14 8.74 14.34 0.58
C SER A 14 8.32 13.38 -0.49
N THR A 15 9.12 13.29 -1.55
CA THR A 15 8.89 12.34 -2.62
C THR A 15 9.02 11.01 -1.91
N PHE A 16 7.88 10.40 -1.58
CA PHE A 16 7.87 9.03 -1.10
C PHE A 16 8.52 8.25 -2.23
N ASN A 17 9.81 8.02 -2.10
CA ASN A 17 10.55 7.11 -2.93
C ASN A 17 9.95 5.77 -2.58
N ILE A 18 8.89 5.39 -3.30
CA ILE A 18 8.34 4.06 -3.24
C ILE A 18 9.47 3.19 -3.77
N MET A 19 10.34 2.71 -2.87
CA MET A 19 11.15 1.56 -3.19
C MET A 19 10.16 0.43 -3.29
N PRO A 20 9.85 -0.07 -4.50
CA PRO A 20 8.99 -1.22 -4.62
C PRO A 20 9.62 -2.33 -3.79
N LEU A 21 8.81 -3.02 -2.99
CA LEU A 21 9.28 -4.21 -2.29
C LEU A 21 9.81 -5.17 -3.37
N PRO A 22 11.06 -5.65 -3.25
CA PRO A 22 11.57 -6.61 -4.21
C PRO A 22 10.66 -7.83 -4.18
N LEU A 23 10.08 -8.18 -5.32
CA LEU A 23 9.27 -9.37 -5.43
C LEU A 23 10.20 -10.59 -5.30
N PRO A 24 9.90 -11.53 -4.38
CA PRO A 24 10.68 -12.76 -4.29
C PRO A 24 10.50 -13.57 -5.57
N ASN A 25 11.58 -14.16 -6.07
CA ASN A 25 11.46 -15.17 -7.11
C ASN A 25 11.02 -16.49 -6.49
N LEU A 26 9.84 -17.00 -6.86
CA LEU A 26 9.31 -18.30 -6.43
C LEU A 26 9.61 -19.44 -7.42
N ASP A 27 10.10 -19.14 -8.63
CA ASP A 27 10.53 -20.13 -9.63
C ASP A 27 12.06 -20.31 -9.69
N ASP A 28 12.66 -20.48 -8.52
CA ASP A 28 14.11 -20.46 -8.33
C ASP A 28 14.84 -21.77 -8.66
N ARG A 29 14.14 -22.77 -9.23
CA ARG A 29 14.71 -24.10 -9.52
C ARG A 29 14.62 -24.46 -10.98
N THR A 30 15.75 -24.85 -11.56
CA THR A 30 15.82 -25.31 -12.95
C THR A 30 15.74 -26.84 -13.04
N TYR A 31 15.49 -27.35 -14.25
CA TYR A 31 15.61 -28.76 -14.58
C TYR A 31 16.93 -29.37 -14.10
N ALA A 32 18.05 -28.67 -14.30
CA ALA A 32 19.37 -29.17 -13.95
C ALA A 32 19.51 -29.34 -12.43
N ASP A 33 19.04 -28.35 -11.67
CA ASP A 33 19.05 -28.41 -10.20
C ASP A 33 18.18 -29.55 -9.67
N LEU A 34 17.02 -29.77 -10.29
CA LEU A 34 16.09 -30.85 -9.94
C LEU A 34 16.68 -32.23 -10.27
N LEU A 35 17.29 -32.38 -11.44
CA LEU A 35 17.91 -33.63 -11.86
C LEU A 35 19.14 -33.96 -11.00
N GLU A 36 19.99 -32.98 -10.72
CA GLU A 36 21.16 -33.18 -9.88
C GLU A 36 20.76 -33.60 -8.47
N GLU A 37 19.79 -32.90 -7.85
CA GLU A 37 19.26 -33.27 -6.54
C GLU A 37 18.71 -34.70 -6.56
N ALA A 38 17.85 -35.03 -7.52
CA ALA A 38 17.25 -36.36 -7.62
C ALA A 38 18.33 -37.46 -7.77
N ARG A 39 19.33 -37.25 -8.63
CA ARG A 39 20.45 -38.21 -8.80
C ARG A 39 21.30 -38.35 -7.54
N SER A 40 21.50 -37.26 -6.79
CA SER A 40 22.26 -37.29 -5.54
C SER A 40 21.59 -38.15 -4.45
N LEU A 41 20.27 -38.33 -4.53
CA LEU A 41 19.49 -39.15 -3.60
C LEU A 41 19.53 -40.64 -3.94
N ILE A 42 19.78 -41.04 -5.20
CA ILE A 42 19.74 -42.44 -5.64
C ILE A 42 20.64 -43.36 -4.80
N PRO A 43 21.94 -43.04 -4.56
CA PRO A 43 22.81 -43.93 -3.79
C PRO A 43 22.38 -44.11 -2.33
N LYS A 44 21.63 -43.15 -1.79
CA LYS A 44 21.12 -43.18 -0.42
C LYS A 44 19.84 -43.98 -0.31
N GLU A 45 18.90 -43.77 -1.22
CA GLU A 45 17.56 -44.39 -1.16
C GLU A 45 17.53 -45.77 -1.83
N TYR A 46 18.32 -45.98 -2.88
CA TYR A 46 18.38 -47.21 -3.68
C TYR A 46 19.84 -47.62 -3.97
N PRO A 47 20.60 -48.07 -2.96
CA PRO A 47 22.02 -48.40 -3.11
C PRO A 47 22.31 -49.53 -4.11
N ASP A 48 21.35 -50.44 -4.34
CA ASP A 48 21.48 -51.55 -5.30
C ASP A 48 21.35 -51.08 -6.77
N TRP A 49 20.82 -49.88 -7.02
CA TRP A 49 20.69 -49.33 -8.36
C TRP A 49 21.98 -48.59 -8.72
N THR A 50 22.86 -49.25 -9.46
CA THR A 50 24.21 -48.74 -9.78
C THR A 50 24.34 -48.15 -11.19
N ASP A 51 23.42 -48.48 -12.11
CA ASP A 51 23.44 -47.96 -13.48
C ASP A 51 22.67 -46.65 -13.57
N HIS A 52 23.40 -45.53 -13.63
CA HIS A 52 22.83 -44.17 -13.74
C HIS A 52 23.12 -43.52 -15.10
N ASN A 53 23.24 -44.33 -16.14
CA ASN A 53 23.44 -43.85 -17.51
C ASN A 53 22.15 -43.20 -18.07
N PRO A 54 22.25 -42.23 -19.00
CA PRO A 54 21.07 -41.63 -19.63
C PRO A 54 20.17 -42.61 -20.41
N THR A 55 20.69 -43.78 -20.76
CA THR A 55 19.92 -44.84 -21.44
C THR A 55 19.11 -45.70 -20.46
N ASP A 56 19.39 -45.61 -19.16
CA ASP A 56 18.63 -46.31 -18.15
C ASP A 56 17.19 -45.75 -18.09
N PRO A 57 16.15 -46.60 -18.21
CA PRO A 57 14.76 -46.14 -18.20
C PRO A 57 14.36 -45.41 -16.91
N GLY A 58 14.96 -45.75 -15.77
CA GLY A 58 14.72 -45.07 -14.50
C GLY A 58 15.29 -43.65 -14.51
N ILE A 59 16.49 -43.45 -15.07
CA ILE A 59 17.05 -42.11 -15.26
C ILE A 59 16.18 -41.28 -16.21
N ILE A 60 15.72 -41.85 -17.33
CA ILE A 60 14.81 -41.15 -18.26
C ILE A 60 13.52 -40.69 -17.55
N LEU A 61 12.97 -41.51 -16.65
CA LEU A 61 11.80 -41.12 -15.86
C LEU A 61 12.10 -39.97 -14.90
N ILE A 62 13.27 -39.96 -14.26
CA ILE A 62 13.71 -38.86 -13.38
C ILE A 62 13.86 -37.57 -14.20
N GLU A 63 14.49 -37.63 -15.37
CA GLU A 63 14.61 -36.49 -16.29
C GLU A 63 13.23 -35.95 -16.67
N MET A 64 12.31 -36.81 -17.13
CA MET A 64 10.96 -36.40 -17.49
C MET A 64 10.22 -35.75 -16.30
N LEU A 65 10.37 -36.30 -15.10
CA LEU A 65 9.73 -35.76 -13.90
C LEU A 65 10.35 -34.41 -13.48
N ALA A 66 11.67 -34.25 -13.59
CA ALA A 66 12.35 -32.98 -13.35
C ALA A 66 11.81 -31.89 -14.30
N TRP A 67 11.64 -32.21 -15.58
CA TRP A 67 11.06 -31.30 -16.56
C TRP A 67 9.60 -30.94 -16.25
N LEU A 68 8.76 -31.93 -15.92
CA LEU A 68 7.37 -31.67 -15.50
C LEU A 68 7.30 -30.79 -14.24
N THR A 69 8.23 -31.00 -13.31
CA THR A 69 8.30 -30.23 -12.05
C THR A 69 8.70 -28.78 -12.32
N GLU A 70 9.70 -28.54 -13.16
CA GLU A 70 10.08 -27.18 -13.60
C GLU A 70 8.90 -26.44 -14.25
N MET A 71 8.12 -27.12 -15.10
CA MET A 71 6.92 -26.54 -15.70
C MET A 71 5.83 -26.16 -14.69
N VAL A 72 5.73 -26.88 -13.58
CA VAL A 72 4.80 -26.56 -12.49
C VAL A 72 5.33 -25.38 -11.69
N ILE A 73 6.62 -25.39 -11.34
CA ILE A 73 7.29 -24.32 -10.59
C ILE A 73 7.20 -22.98 -11.32
N TYR A 74 7.40 -22.97 -12.65
CA TYR A 74 7.25 -21.79 -13.51
C TYR A 74 5.90 -21.07 -13.37
N ARG A 75 4.82 -21.78 -13.01
CA ARG A 75 3.49 -21.18 -12.86
C ARG A 75 3.34 -20.43 -11.55
N THR A 76 4.16 -20.72 -10.55
CA THR A 76 4.08 -20.12 -9.21
C THR A 76 4.37 -18.61 -9.23
N ASN A 77 5.22 -18.16 -10.14
CA ASN A 77 5.54 -16.73 -10.32
C ASN A 77 4.47 -15.94 -11.10
N GLN A 78 3.48 -16.61 -11.68
CA GLN A 78 2.47 -15.95 -12.49
C GLN A 78 1.27 -15.54 -11.65
N ILE A 79 0.78 -14.32 -11.87
CA ILE A 79 -0.47 -13.83 -11.30
C ILE A 79 -1.49 -13.72 -12.44
N PRO A 80 -2.39 -14.71 -12.61
CA PRO A 80 -3.41 -14.67 -13.66
C PRO A 80 -4.34 -13.47 -13.53
N ASP A 81 -4.87 -12.99 -14.65
CA ASP A 81 -5.83 -11.88 -14.72
C ASP A 81 -7.06 -12.11 -13.83
N GLU A 82 -7.53 -13.35 -13.72
CA GLU A 82 -8.66 -13.71 -12.84
C GLU A 82 -8.35 -13.46 -11.36
N ASN A 83 -7.10 -13.72 -10.93
CA ASN A 83 -6.69 -13.42 -9.56
C ASN A 83 -6.68 -11.90 -9.34
N GLN A 84 -6.16 -11.13 -10.31
CA GLN A 84 -6.16 -9.67 -10.25
C GLN A 84 -7.58 -9.11 -10.15
N LYS A 85 -8.52 -9.59 -10.98
CA LYS A 85 -9.93 -9.22 -10.91
C LYS A 85 -10.55 -9.53 -9.54
N MET A 86 -10.24 -10.70 -8.96
CA MET A 86 -10.73 -11.07 -7.63
C MET A 86 -10.17 -10.13 -6.56
N PHE A 87 -8.89 -9.77 -6.62
CA PHE A 87 -8.31 -8.77 -5.71
C PHE A 87 -8.98 -7.41 -5.86
N LEU A 88 -9.22 -6.94 -7.09
CA LEU A 88 -9.96 -5.69 -7.32
C LEU A 88 -11.37 -5.73 -6.74
N LYS A 89 -12.06 -6.86 -6.89
CA LYS A 89 -13.38 -7.06 -6.28
C LYS A 89 -13.32 -7.02 -4.74
N LEU A 90 -12.30 -7.61 -4.14
CA LEU A 90 -12.12 -7.55 -2.68
C LEU A 90 -11.84 -6.12 -2.19
N LEU A 91 -11.12 -5.32 -2.97
CA LEU A 91 -10.77 -3.93 -2.61
C LEU A 91 -11.93 -2.96 -2.83
N ASN A 92 -12.68 -3.12 -3.92
CA ASN A 92 -13.74 -2.20 -4.32
C ASN A 92 -15.15 -2.63 -3.88
N GLY A 93 -15.32 -3.88 -3.42
CA GLY A 93 -16.59 -4.42 -2.89
C GLY A 93 -17.24 -5.50 -3.75
N SER A 94 -18.24 -6.20 -3.18
CA SER A 94 -18.88 -7.38 -3.80
C SER A 94 -19.60 -7.10 -5.12
N GLU A 95 -20.06 -5.87 -5.31
CA GLU A 95 -20.79 -5.44 -6.51
C GLU A 95 -19.85 -4.90 -7.60
N TRP A 96 -18.55 -4.77 -7.30
CA TRP A 96 -17.59 -4.27 -8.27
C TRP A 96 -17.42 -5.23 -9.44
N GLN A 97 -17.43 -4.69 -10.65
CA GLN A 97 -17.21 -5.40 -11.91
C GLN A 97 -16.18 -4.66 -12.74
N LEU A 98 -15.45 -5.42 -13.57
CA LEU A 98 -14.46 -4.83 -14.47
C LEU A 98 -15.18 -4.08 -15.60
N GLU A 99 -14.97 -2.76 -15.64
CA GLU A 99 -15.36 -1.91 -16.77
C GLU A 99 -14.11 -1.58 -17.60
N GLY A 100 -14.07 -2.06 -18.84
CA GLY A 100 -12.95 -1.79 -19.75
C GLY A 100 -11.72 -2.66 -19.51
N ASP A 101 -10.54 -2.03 -19.43
CA ASP A 101 -9.24 -2.68 -19.37
C ASP A 101 -8.78 -2.96 -17.92
N LEU A 102 -8.14 -4.12 -17.70
CA LEU A 102 -7.72 -4.58 -16.37
C LEU A 102 -6.59 -3.72 -15.80
N GLU A 103 -5.59 -3.36 -16.60
CA GLU A 103 -4.46 -2.57 -16.13
C GLU A 103 -4.92 -1.19 -15.67
N THR A 104 -5.81 -0.57 -16.46
CA THR A 104 -6.43 0.72 -16.13
C THR A 104 -7.23 0.64 -14.83
N ALA A 105 -8.01 -0.44 -14.63
CA ALA A 105 -8.77 -0.66 -13.41
C ALA A 105 -7.87 -0.84 -12.16
N VAL A 106 -6.74 -1.54 -12.30
CA VAL A 106 -5.73 -1.68 -11.24
C VAL A 106 -5.15 -0.31 -10.88
N GLN A 107 -4.73 0.46 -11.87
CA GLN A 107 -4.15 1.79 -11.64
C GLN A 107 -5.14 2.72 -10.95
N GLN A 108 -6.40 2.75 -11.39
CA GLN A 108 -7.44 3.58 -10.78
C GLN A 108 -7.71 3.16 -9.33
N THR A 109 -7.82 1.86 -9.06
CA THR A 109 -8.02 1.34 -7.70
C THR A 109 -6.88 1.75 -6.77
N ILE A 110 -5.63 1.71 -7.25
CA ILE A 110 -4.47 2.18 -6.47
C ILE A 110 -4.56 3.68 -6.19
N VAL A 111 -5.00 4.50 -7.16
CA VAL A 111 -5.21 5.94 -6.96
C VAL A 111 -6.27 6.18 -5.90
N ASP A 112 -7.39 5.48 -5.96
CA ASP A 112 -8.51 5.62 -5.03
C ASP A 112 -8.10 5.19 -3.61
N LEU A 113 -7.38 4.07 -3.47
CA LEU A 113 -6.84 3.62 -2.18
C LEU A 113 -5.80 4.56 -1.57
N ARG A 114 -5.10 5.34 -2.39
CA ARG A 114 -4.14 6.36 -1.92
C ARG A 114 -4.83 7.64 -1.44
N GLN A 115 -6.10 7.85 -1.76
CA GLN A 115 -6.83 8.99 -1.23
C GLN A 115 -6.87 8.88 0.30
N ARG A 116 -6.46 9.94 0.98
CA ARG A 116 -6.41 9.96 2.45
C ARG A 116 -7.84 9.98 2.98
N TYR A 117 -8.41 8.82 3.25
CA TYR A 117 -9.76 8.74 3.82
C TYR A 117 -9.80 8.98 5.35
N ARG A 118 -8.65 8.96 6.04
CA ARG A 118 -8.58 9.09 7.50
C ARG A 118 -7.42 9.98 7.94
N ALA A 119 -7.69 10.84 8.91
CA ALA A 119 -6.67 11.61 9.61
C ALA A 119 -6.16 10.87 10.85
N VAL A 120 -4.85 10.88 11.04
CA VAL A 120 -4.18 10.34 12.24
C VAL A 120 -3.37 11.45 12.92
N SER A 121 -2.70 12.29 12.14
CA SER A 121 -1.96 13.46 12.63
C SER A 121 -2.78 14.75 12.55
N SER A 122 -2.37 15.77 13.30
CA SER A 122 -2.95 17.11 13.21
C SER A 122 -2.86 17.71 11.81
N GLU A 123 -1.79 17.41 11.07
CA GLU A 123 -1.62 17.86 9.69
C GLU A 123 -2.63 17.19 8.76
N ASP A 124 -2.92 15.90 8.95
CA ASP A 124 -3.94 15.20 8.17
C ASP A 124 -5.31 15.84 8.37
N PHE A 125 -5.66 16.21 9.62
CA PHE A 125 -6.91 16.92 9.89
C PHE A 125 -6.97 18.28 9.18
N GLU A 126 -5.87 19.04 9.17
CA GLU A 126 -5.81 20.32 8.44
C GLU A 126 -6.01 20.09 6.93
N GLN A 127 -5.36 19.08 6.35
CA GLN A 127 -5.49 18.74 4.93
C GLN A 127 -6.92 18.34 4.56
N LEU A 128 -7.56 17.42 5.31
CA LEU A 128 -8.94 17.00 5.04
C LEU A 128 -9.93 18.17 5.12
N VAL A 129 -9.75 19.08 6.08
CA VAL A 129 -10.62 20.27 6.21
C VAL A 129 -10.42 21.25 5.04
N LEU A 130 -9.23 21.32 4.46
CA LEU A 130 -8.95 22.22 3.34
C LEU A 130 -9.37 21.62 1.99
N GLN A 131 -9.14 20.33 1.78
CA GLN A 131 -9.35 19.65 0.50
C GLN A 131 -10.76 19.04 0.43
N ASP A 132 -11.13 18.19 1.39
CA ASP A 132 -12.29 17.30 1.24
C ASP A 132 -13.58 17.90 1.83
N TRP A 133 -13.46 18.72 2.88
CA TRP A 133 -14.62 19.32 3.55
C TRP A 133 -15.53 20.07 2.58
N GLN A 134 -14.95 20.79 1.61
CA GLN A 134 -15.69 21.63 0.66
C GLN A 134 -16.66 20.80 -0.20
N ASP A 135 -16.35 19.53 -0.43
CA ASP A 135 -17.17 18.64 -1.24
C ASP A 135 -18.28 17.95 -0.46
N THR A 136 -18.25 18.02 0.88
CA THR A 136 -19.26 17.41 1.73
C THR A 136 -20.64 18.07 1.55
N PRO A 137 -21.74 17.30 1.68
CA PRO A 137 -23.09 17.85 1.60
C PRO A 137 -23.35 18.96 2.64
N THR A 138 -22.77 18.82 3.83
CA THR A 138 -22.91 19.79 4.93
C THR A 138 -22.23 21.11 4.57
N ALA A 139 -21.01 21.10 4.01
CA ALA A 139 -20.35 22.33 3.58
C ALA A 139 -21.11 23.02 2.44
N LYS A 140 -21.61 22.26 1.46
CA LYS A 140 -22.42 22.78 0.35
C LYS A 140 -23.71 23.43 0.84
N ALA A 141 -24.36 22.87 1.86
CA ALA A 141 -25.55 23.46 2.49
C ALA A 141 -25.27 24.80 3.21
N LEU A 142 -24.05 25.01 3.70
CA LEU A 142 -23.63 26.26 4.34
C LEU A 142 -23.24 27.36 3.34
N GLY A 143 -23.23 27.05 2.03
CA GLY A 143 -22.89 27.98 0.96
C GLY A 143 -21.52 28.65 1.18
N PRO A 144 -21.42 29.99 1.15
CA PRO A 144 -20.15 30.70 1.30
C PRO A 144 -19.52 30.53 2.70
N PHE A 145 -20.29 30.16 3.72
CA PHE A 145 -19.77 29.90 5.06
C PHE A 145 -19.12 28.52 5.18
N GLY A 146 -19.47 27.59 4.28
CA GLY A 146 -18.89 26.24 4.20
C GLY A 146 -17.46 26.22 3.66
N VAL A 147 -17.01 27.27 2.97
CA VAL A 147 -15.66 27.35 2.42
C VAL A 147 -14.65 27.69 3.52
N VAL A 148 -13.70 26.78 3.75
CA VAL A 148 -12.60 26.95 4.71
C VAL A 148 -11.30 27.20 3.93
N ALA A 149 -10.80 28.43 3.98
CA ALA A 149 -9.54 28.80 3.32
C ALA A 149 -8.30 28.47 4.15
N ARG A 150 -8.46 28.33 5.48
CA ARG A 150 -7.38 28.07 6.45
C ARG A 150 -7.92 27.27 7.61
N ALA A 151 -7.23 26.20 7.96
CA ALA A 151 -7.51 25.36 9.11
C ALA A 151 -6.27 25.32 10.01
N LYS A 152 -6.48 25.33 11.33
CA LYS A 152 -5.44 25.01 12.30
C LYS A 152 -5.96 23.91 13.20
N CYS A 153 -5.19 22.83 13.30
CA CYS A 153 -5.43 21.74 14.21
C CYS A 153 -4.60 21.92 15.47
N ILE A 154 -5.24 21.70 16.61
CA ILE A 154 -4.63 21.74 17.94
C ILE A 154 -4.90 20.40 18.61
N SER A 155 -3.82 19.65 18.87
CA SER A 155 -3.88 18.39 19.60
C SER A 155 -3.92 18.62 21.10
N GLN A 156 -4.50 17.67 21.82
CA GLN A 156 -4.62 17.68 23.28
C GLN A 156 -5.39 18.89 23.85
N GLN A 157 -6.27 19.51 23.06
CA GLN A 157 -7.14 20.60 23.51
C GLN A 157 -8.55 20.40 23.00
N ASN A 158 -9.55 20.78 23.80
CA ASN A 158 -10.96 20.70 23.44
C ASN A 158 -11.55 22.10 23.27
N LEU A 159 -11.60 22.57 22.01
CA LEU A 159 -12.13 23.89 21.67
C LEU A 159 -13.67 23.96 21.70
N ALA A 160 -14.37 22.84 21.88
CA ALA A 160 -15.83 22.81 21.96
C ALA A 160 -16.36 23.28 23.33
N LEU A 161 -15.51 23.31 24.35
CA LEU A 161 -15.86 23.82 25.69
C LEU A 161 -16.25 25.30 25.61
N SER A 162 -17.21 25.73 26.43
CA SER A 162 -17.70 27.12 26.38
C SER A 162 -16.74 28.12 27.04
N GLU A 163 -16.04 27.71 28.11
CA GLU A 163 -15.13 28.57 28.85
C GLU A 163 -13.73 28.64 28.21
N PRO A 164 -13.16 29.84 27.99
CA PRO A 164 -11.84 29.99 27.35
C PRO A 164 -10.70 29.30 28.09
N THR A 165 -10.63 29.44 29.43
CA THR A 165 -9.59 28.84 30.27
C THR A 165 -9.64 27.32 30.19
N ALA A 166 -10.83 26.72 30.18
CA ALA A 166 -11.00 25.27 30.07
C ALA A 166 -10.55 24.72 28.70
N ARG A 167 -10.49 25.54 27.65
CA ARG A 167 -9.98 25.12 26.33
C ARG A 167 -8.46 24.99 26.29
N GLU A 168 -7.76 25.76 27.13
CA GLU A 168 -6.29 25.76 27.21
C GLU A 168 -5.77 24.61 28.07
N GLU A 169 -6.62 24.00 28.90
CA GLU A 169 -6.26 22.83 29.69
C GLU A 169 -5.96 21.61 28.80
N PRO A 170 -4.91 20.83 29.13
CA PRO A 170 -4.60 19.60 28.40
C PRO A 170 -5.78 18.63 28.48
N ALA A 171 -6.33 18.28 27.32
CA ALA A 171 -7.42 17.34 27.16
C ALA A 171 -6.92 16.11 26.37
N PRO A 172 -6.35 15.09 27.04
CA PRO A 172 -5.76 13.94 26.38
C PRO A 172 -6.71 13.25 25.38
N GLY A 173 -6.22 12.96 24.18
CA GLY A 173 -6.99 12.28 23.12
C GLY A 173 -7.93 13.19 22.34
N ASN A 174 -8.04 14.47 22.69
CA ASN A 174 -8.83 15.43 21.93
C ASN A 174 -8.01 16.05 20.79
N ILE A 175 -8.65 16.18 19.63
CA ILE A 175 -8.11 16.88 18.47
C ILE A 175 -9.16 17.88 18.03
N SER A 176 -8.81 19.17 18.07
CA SER A 176 -9.69 20.26 17.67
C SER A 176 -9.19 20.90 16.39
N ALA A 177 -10.06 21.05 15.38
CA ALA A 177 -9.75 21.79 14.16
C ALA A 177 -10.57 23.08 14.12
N ALA A 178 -9.91 24.22 13.91
CA ALA A 178 -10.56 25.53 13.87
C ALA A 178 -10.30 26.25 12.56
N ARG A 179 -11.31 26.98 12.06
CA ARG A 179 -11.14 27.90 10.94
C ARG A 179 -10.36 29.12 11.40
N GLN A 180 -9.22 29.40 10.78
CA GLN A 180 -8.39 30.54 11.14
C GLN A 180 -8.82 31.79 10.35
N LYS A 181 -9.37 32.79 11.04
CA LYS A 181 -9.86 34.04 10.42
C LYS A 181 -8.76 35.09 10.18
N TYR A 182 -7.64 35.05 10.92
CA TYR A 182 -6.56 36.05 10.83
C TYR A 182 -5.16 35.42 10.95
N LEU A 183 -4.15 36.05 10.33
CA LEU A 183 -2.72 35.80 10.57
C LEU A 183 -2.37 36.40 11.94
N SER A 184 -2.67 35.70 13.03
CA SER A 184 -2.09 36.04 14.32
C SER A 184 -0.82 35.22 14.48
N SER A 185 0.29 35.84 14.11
CA SER A 185 1.61 35.50 14.64
C SER A 185 1.57 35.79 16.13
N CYS A 186 1.56 34.75 16.96
CA CYS A 186 2.01 34.79 18.35
C CYS A 186 2.85 33.53 18.56
#